data_AF-A0A7S6PVX0-F1
#
_entry.id   AF-A0A7S6PVX0-F1
#
_cell.length_a   1.000
_cell.length_b   1.000
_cell.length_c   1.000
_cell.angle_alpha   90.00
_cell.angle_beta   90.00
_cell.angle_gamma   90.00
#
_symmetry.space_group_name_H-M   'P 1'
#
loop_
_entity.id
_entity.type
_entity.pdbx_description
1 polymer ?
#
loop_
_entity_poly.entity_id
_entity_poly.type
_entity_poly.pdbx_seq_one_letter_code
_entity_poly.pdbx_strand_id
1 'polypeptide(L)'
;MPSILNTKARRVLRYFNKYGFKDTNLTIYIMNENSSLQEIVILEQYFIDTLKPSLNVDLVASSSGYHEPINQEIRDRLLAPHKQRGTPVYIYNAEDFTLLYIFESKQYMYDSISIHHKTLNNCLNAGTLYLDTFFISLDQIEESERLDLLTLEELKELMDLKRSTYKVKHPASRKILAEFKDDSTKYLLFLSLTSLANHLKGDRQTIRQYLKGERSGYYRGKWKFTYQD
;
A
#
# COMPACT_ATOMS: atom_id res chain seq x y z
N MET A 1 -0.84 28.57 -12.80
CA MET A 1 0.52 28.04 -13.01
C MET A 1 0.89 27.15 -11.82
N PRO A 2 1.07 25.83 -11.99
CA PRO A 2 1.51 24.98 -10.90
C PRO A 2 3.02 25.16 -10.75
N SER A 3 3.42 26.10 -9.90
CA SER A 3 4.84 26.30 -9.61
C SER A 3 5.33 25.17 -8.71
N ILE A 4 6.52 24.65 -9.02
CA ILE A 4 7.34 23.72 -8.22
C ILE A 4 7.49 24.15 -6.74
N LEU A 5 7.14 25.39 -6.42
CA LEU A 5 7.16 26.00 -5.09
C LEU A 5 6.11 25.41 -4.13
N ASN A 6 4.99 24.86 -4.61
CA ASN A 6 3.93 24.37 -3.71
C ASN A 6 4.25 23.05 -2.99
N THR A 7 5.16 22.23 -3.52
CA THR A 7 5.47 20.91 -2.95
C THR A 7 6.84 20.85 -2.27
N LYS A 8 7.88 21.49 -2.84
CA LYS A 8 9.24 21.50 -2.25
C LYS A 8 9.36 22.36 -0.99
N ALA A 9 8.59 23.44 -0.87
CA ALA A 9 8.61 24.30 0.31
C ALA A 9 8.29 23.53 1.61
N ARG A 10 7.46 22.47 1.56
CA ARG A 10 7.11 21.68 2.75
C ARG A 10 8.30 20.98 3.41
N ARG A 11 9.33 20.53 2.67
CA ARG A 11 10.46 19.80 3.26
C ARG A 11 11.43 20.75 3.95
N VAL A 12 11.76 21.86 3.29
CA VAL A 12 12.61 22.92 3.85
C VAL A 12 11.91 23.57 5.05
N LEU A 13 10.65 24.00 4.91
CA LEU A 13 9.87 24.57 6.03
C LEU A 13 9.72 23.58 7.19
N ARG A 14 9.48 22.28 6.92
CA ARG A 14 9.44 21.26 7.99
C ARG A 14 10.77 21.14 8.71
N TYR A 15 11.90 21.20 7.99
CA TYR A 15 13.22 21.17 8.61
C TYR A 15 13.43 22.41 9.48
N PHE A 16 13.15 23.60 8.94
CA PHE A 16 13.28 24.87 9.66
C PHE A 16 12.44 24.86 10.95
N ASN A 17 11.18 24.43 10.87
CA ASN A 17 10.28 24.30 12.01
C ASN A 17 10.73 23.21 13.00
N LYS A 18 11.21 22.06 12.52
CA LYS A 18 11.65 20.93 13.38
C LYS A 18 12.86 21.29 14.22
N TYR A 19 13.81 22.02 13.64
CA TYR A 19 15.04 22.40 14.31
C TYR A 19 14.98 23.81 14.94
N GLY A 20 13.78 24.43 14.95
CA GLY A 20 13.53 25.67 15.69
C GLY A 20 14.19 26.91 15.10
N PHE A 21 14.54 26.91 13.81
CA PHE A 21 15.11 28.09 13.15
C PHE A 21 14.08 29.22 13.12
N LYS A 22 14.33 30.26 13.91
CA LYS A 22 13.60 31.53 13.91
C LYS A 22 14.59 32.60 13.47
N ASP A 23 14.15 33.55 12.64
CA ASP A 23 14.96 34.68 12.14
C ASP A 23 16.11 34.30 11.19
N THR A 24 15.78 33.65 10.07
CA THR A 24 16.77 33.27 9.04
C THR A 24 17.07 34.42 8.08
N ASN A 25 18.36 34.69 7.85
CA ASN A 25 18.82 35.67 6.87
C ASN A 25 19.09 35.01 5.51
N LEU A 26 18.64 35.65 4.44
CA LEU A 26 18.98 35.26 3.07
C LEU A 26 20.09 36.17 2.55
N THR A 27 21.23 35.59 2.21
CA THR A 27 22.32 36.29 1.51
C THR A 27 22.35 35.80 0.07
N ILE A 28 22.25 36.72 -0.88
CA ILE A 28 22.33 36.43 -2.32
C ILE A 28 23.66 36.97 -2.82
N TYR A 29 24.51 36.07 -3.33
CA TYR A 29 25.75 36.45 -3.98
C TYR A 29 25.51 36.58 -5.49
N ILE A 30 25.72 37.77 -6.04
CA ILE A 30 25.54 38.05 -7.46
C ILE A 30 26.90 37.96 -8.15
N MET A 31 27.06 36.99 -9.04
CA MET A 31 28.28 36.81 -9.83
C MET A 31 28.29 37.72 -11.06
N ASN A 32 29.47 37.90 -11.65
CA ASN A 32 29.62 38.61 -12.92
C ASN A 32 28.94 37.81 -14.04
N GLU A 33 28.26 38.50 -14.96
CA GLU A 33 27.57 37.89 -16.10
C GLU A 33 28.52 37.10 -17.01
N ASN A 34 29.80 37.45 -17.03
CA ASN A 34 30.83 36.77 -17.82
C ASN A 34 31.52 35.61 -17.09
N SER A 35 31.07 35.24 -15.89
CA SER A 35 31.69 34.15 -15.13
C SER A 35 31.50 32.79 -15.80
N SER A 36 32.56 31.99 -15.78
CA SER A 36 32.53 30.63 -16.33
C SER A 36 31.81 29.65 -15.40
N LEU A 37 31.30 28.54 -15.95
CA LEU A 37 30.70 27.47 -15.15
C LEU A 37 31.69 26.86 -14.15
N GLN A 38 32.98 26.83 -14.49
CA GLN A 38 34.02 26.34 -13.59
C GLN A 38 34.20 27.26 -12.38
N GLU A 39 34.18 28.58 -12.58
CA GLU A 39 34.22 29.56 -11.49
C GLU A 39 33.02 29.40 -10.54
N ILE A 40 31.84 29.11 -11.08
CA ILE A 40 30.63 28.88 -10.29
C ILE A 40 30.79 27.65 -9.39
N VAL A 41 31.28 26.53 -9.96
CA VAL A 41 31.50 25.28 -9.19
C VAL A 41 32.58 25.46 -8.13
N ILE A 42 33.66 26.16 -8.45
CA ILE A 42 34.74 26.46 -7.49
C ILE A 42 34.20 27.31 -6.34
N LEU A 43 33.39 28.32 -6.64
CA LEU A 43 32.78 29.19 -5.63
C LEU A 43 31.78 28.41 -4.75
N GLU A 44 30.96 27.56 -5.34
CA GLU A 44 30.04 26.69 -4.59
C GLU A 44 30.81 25.76 -3.65
N GLN A 45 31.85 25.09 -4.14
CA GLN A 45 32.70 24.23 -3.31
C GLN A 45 33.34 25.02 -2.17
N TYR A 46 33.85 26.23 -2.45
CA TYR A 46 34.39 27.11 -1.42
C TYR A 46 33.37 27.39 -0.31
N PHE A 47 32.10 27.68 -0.64
CA PHE A 47 31.06 27.87 0.37
C PHE A 47 30.72 26.59 1.15
N ILE A 48 30.70 25.43 0.48
CA ILE A 48 30.47 24.13 1.14
C ILE A 48 31.58 23.87 2.18
N ASP A 49 32.83 24.02 1.78
CA ASP A 49 34.00 23.72 2.61
C ASP A 49 34.15 24.70 3.78
N THR A 50 33.84 25.98 3.55
CA THR A 50 33.98 27.05 4.56
C THR A 50 32.81 27.09 5.54
N LEU A 51 31.57 27.03 5.07
CA LEU A 51 30.38 27.16 5.93
C LEU A 51 30.00 25.85 6.62
N LYS A 52 30.46 24.70 6.10
CA LYS A 52 30.15 23.35 6.61
C LYS A 52 28.65 23.17 6.96
N PRO A 53 27.75 23.47 6.01
CA PRO A 53 26.32 23.44 6.30
C PRO A 53 25.85 22.02 6.61
N SER A 54 25.20 21.84 7.76
CA SER A 54 24.60 20.56 8.18
C SER A 54 23.45 20.09 7.28
N LEU A 55 22.98 20.96 6.38
CA LEU A 55 21.87 20.74 5.46
C LEU A 55 22.30 20.26 4.08
N ASN A 56 23.59 20.36 3.73
CA ASN A 56 24.05 19.88 2.43
C ASN A 56 24.15 18.36 2.46
N VAL A 57 23.46 17.73 1.50
CA VAL A 57 23.51 16.29 1.29
C VAL A 57 24.73 15.92 0.46
N ASP A 58 25.13 16.80 -0.45
CA ASP A 58 26.27 16.63 -1.35
C ASP A 58 27.45 17.45 -0.82
N LEU A 59 28.59 16.78 -0.60
CA LEU A 59 29.83 17.38 -0.10
C LEU A 59 30.71 17.94 -1.23
N VAL A 60 30.31 17.70 -2.47
CA VAL A 60 31.02 18.12 -3.68
C VAL A 60 30.07 18.93 -4.55
N ALA A 61 30.46 20.13 -4.92
CA ALA A 61 29.72 21.01 -5.81
C ALA A 61 29.65 20.41 -7.22
N SER A 62 28.48 20.47 -7.85
CA SER A 62 28.28 19.97 -9.22
C SER A 62 27.43 20.93 -10.03
N SER A 63 27.80 21.13 -11.29
CA SER A 63 27.20 22.17 -12.14
C SER A 63 25.76 21.87 -12.61
N SER A 64 25.27 20.64 -12.42
CA SER A 64 24.05 20.18 -13.11
C SER A 64 22.77 20.30 -12.28
N GLY A 65 22.84 20.52 -10.96
CA GLY A 65 21.65 20.58 -10.08
C GLY A 65 20.80 19.30 -10.05
N TYR A 66 21.23 18.26 -10.78
CA TYR A 66 20.71 16.90 -10.73
C TYR A 66 21.72 16.09 -9.93
N HIS A 67 21.26 15.48 -8.84
CA HIS A 67 22.07 14.57 -8.05
C HIS A 67 22.75 13.56 -8.99
N GLU A 68 24.08 13.45 -8.92
CA GLU A 68 24.74 12.34 -9.58
C GLU A 68 24.13 11.04 -9.06
N PRO A 69 23.89 10.05 -9.94
CA PRO A 69 23.33 8.78 -9.52
C PRO A 69 24.21 8.23 -8.39
N ILE A 70 23.58 7.95 -7.24
CA ILE A 70 24.26 7.36 -6.07
C ILE A 70 25.19 6.25 -6.57
N ASN A 71 26.45 6.31 -6.16
CA ASN A 71 27.44 5.27 -6.44
C ASN A 71 26.83 3.90 -6.14
N GLN A 72 26.88 2.99 -7.12
CA GLN A 72 26.27 1.67 -7.06
C GLN A 72 26.68 0.92 -5.77
N GLU A 73 27.92 1.10 -5.31
CA GLU A 73 28.42 0.48 -4.08
C GLU A 73 27.72 1.01 -2.81
N ILE A 74 27.46 2.32 -2.76
CA ILE A 74 26.72 2.95 -1.64
C ILE A 74 25.25 2.57 -1.72
N ARG A 75 24.68 2.50 -2.92
CA ARG A 75 23.32 2.01 -3.15
C ARG A 75 23.17 0.59 -2.63
N ASP A 76 24.12 -0.28 -2.95
CA ASP A 76 24.12 -1.66 -2.51
C ASP A 76 24.37 -1.77 -1.00
N ARG A 77 25.25 -0.97 -0.38
CA ARG A 77 25.41 -0.96 1.09
C ARG A 77 24.19 -0.44 1.85
N LEU A 78 23.46 0.53 1.30
CA LEU A 78 22.25 1.08 1.92
C LEU A 78 21.02 0.20 1.67
N LEU A 79 20.94 -0.48 0.52
CA LEU A 79 19.83 -1.37 0.16
C LEU A 79 20.05 -2.84 0.52
N ALA A 80 21.29 -3.32 0.68
CA ALA A 80 21.58 -4.70 1.10
C ALA A 80 21.00 -5.05 2.48
N PRO A 81 21.01 -4.16 3.50
CA PRO A 81 20.31 -4.39 4.75
C PRO A 81 18.79 -4.52 4.57
N HIS A 82 18.21 -3.88 3.55
CA HIS A 82 16.80 -4.02 3.21
C HIS A 82 16.49 -5.31 2.44
N LYS A 83 17.47 -5.88 1.72
CA LYS A 83 17.37 -7.21 1.09
C LYS A 83 17.47 -8.34 2.14
N GLN A 84 18.29 -8.17 3.18
CA GLN A 84 18.50 -9.19 4.22
C GLN A 84 17.51 -9.11 5.40
N ARG A 85 16.72 -8.04 5.53
CA ARG A 85 15.75 -7.82 6.65
C ARG A 85 14.30 -7.99 6.25
N GLY A 86 14.00 -8.90 5.33
CA GLY A 86 12.63 -9.33 5.14
C GLY A 86 12.15 -10.11 6.36
N THR A 87 10.92 -9.86 6.83
CA THR A 87 10.25 -10.82 7.71
C THR A 87 9.98 -12.07 6.88
N PRO A 88 10.52 -13.24 7.24
CA PRO A 88 10.30 -14.45 6.49
C PRO A 88 8.81 -14.79 6.46
N VAL A 89 8.38 -15.44 5.38
CA VAL A 89 6.99 -15.87 5.22
C VAL A 89 6.98 -17.36 4.95
N TYR A 90 6.29 -18.10 5.81
CA TYR A 90 6.19 -19.54 5.77
C TYR A 90 4.90 -19.93 5.08
N ILE A 91 4.98 -20.87 4.13
CA ILE A 91 3.81 -21.45 3.47
C ILE A 91 3.68 -22.91 3.89
N TYR A 92 2.51 -23.23 4.43
CA TYR A 92 2.14 -24.56 4.85
C TYR A 92 0.99 -25.11 4.00
N ASN A 93 0.92 -26.43 3.87
CA ASN A 93 -0.32 -27.09 3.47
C ASN A 93 -1.34 -26.98 4.62
N ALA A 94 -2.57 -26.58 4.33
CA ALA A 94 -3.61 -26.42 5.34
C ALA A 94 -4.14 -27.75 5.89
N GLU A 95 -4.02 -28.86 5.14
CA GLU A 95 -4.53 -30.17 5.56
C GLU A 95 -3.63 -30.84 6.60
N ASP A 96 -2.32 -30.88 6.31
CA ASP A 96 -1.33 -31.63 7.10
C ASP A 96 -0.35 -30.72 7.86
N PHE A 97 -0.49 -29.39 7.73
CA PHE A 97 0.45 -28.40 8.24
C PHE A 97 1.90 -28.61 7.77
N THR A 98 2.12 -29.30 6.66
CA THR A 98 3.48 -29.53 6.11
C THR A 98 4.07 -28.21 5.62
N LEU A 99 5.31 -27.90 6.01
CA LEU A 99 6.00 -26.71 5.53
C LEU A 99 6.47 -26.93 4.08
N LEU A 100 5.89 -26.17 3.16
CA LEU A 100 6.13 -26.28 1.72
C LEU A 100 7.23 -25.36 1.23
N TYR A 101 7.31 -24.13 1.75
CA TYR A 101 8.30 -23.16 1.31
C TYR A 101 8.50 -22.02 2.33
N ILE A 102 9.71 -21.46 2.35
CA ILE A 102 10.07 -20.28 3.15
C ILE A 102 10.50 -19.15 2.22
N PHE A 103 9.74 -18.06 2.20
CA PHE A 103 10.14 -16.83 1.53
C PHE A 103 10.99 -15.96 2.47
N GLU A 104 12.03 -15.34 1.93
CA GLU A 104 12.86 -14.39 2.67
C GLU A 104 12.11 -13.10 3.03
N SER A 105 11.09 -12.72 2.24
CA SER A 105 10.29 -11.52 2.50
C SER A 105 8.91 -11.57 1.87
N LYS A 106 7.98 -10.77 2.43
CA LYS A 106 6.65 -10.51 1.82
C LYS A 106 6.75 -9.99 0.38
N GLN A 107 7.75 -9.13 0.12
CA GLN A 107 7.94 -8.54 -1.22
C GLN A 107 8.42 -9.61 -2.20
N TYR A 108 9.36 -10.46 -1.80
CA TYR A 108 9.84 -11.56 -2.63
C TYR A 108 8.73 -12.57 -2.94
N MET A 109 7.86 -12.85 -1.96
CA MET A 109 6.65 -13.64 -2.18
C MET A 109 5.71 -12.98 -3.20
N TYR A 110 5.49 -11.67 -3.09
CA TYR A 110 4.66 -10.90 -4.02
C TYR A 110 5.19 -11.00 -5.46
N ASP A 111 6.48 -10.74 -5.65
CA ASP A 111 7.12 -10.75 -6.96
C ASP A 111 7.16 -12.18 -7.56
N SER A 112 7.31 -13.20 -6.72
CA SER A 112 7.44 -14.58 -7.18
C SER A 112 6.10 -15.24 -7.52
N ILE A 113 5.12 -15.15 -6.62
CA ILE A 113 3.85 -15.88 -6.73
C ILE A 113 2.77 -15.03 -7.44
N SER A 114 2.94 -13.72 -7.59
CA SER A 114 1.92 -12.81 -8.12
C SER A 114 0.63 -12.81 -7.28
N ILE A 115 0.74 -12.94 -5.95
CA ILE A 115 -0.40 -12.80 -5.04
C ILE A 115 -0.72 -11.32 -4.81
N HIS A 116 -1.99 -10.93 -4.88
CA HIS A 116 -2.38 -9.55 -4.61
C HIS A 116 -2.18 -9.19 -3.12
N HIS A 117 -1.59 -8.02 -2.83
CA HIS A 117 -1.26 -7.57 -1.47
C HIS A 117 -2.43 -7.64 -0.47
N LYS A 118 -3.66 -7.31 -0.91
CA LYS A 118 -4.86 -7.44 -0.07
C LYS A 118 -5.14 -8.88 0.34
N THR A 119 -4.99 -9.82 -0.59
CA THR A 119 -5.22 -11.24 -0.34
C THR A 119 -4.18 -11.76 0.65
N LEU A 120 -2.90 -11.44 0.44
CA LEU A 120 -1.84 -11.81 1.37
C LEU A 120 -2.08 -11.26 2.77
N ASN A 121 -2.45 -9.98 2.89
CA ASN A 121 -2.76 -9.38 4.18
C ASN A 121 -3.97 -10.03 4.86
N ASN A 122 -4.99 -10.46 4.10
CA ASN A 122 -6.11 -11.21 4.66
C ASN A 122 -5.63 -12.58 5.17
N CYS A 123 -4.79 -13.29 4.42
CA CYS A 123 -4.22 -14.57 4.85
C CYS A 123 -3.40 -14.42 6.13
N LEU A 124 -2.55 -13.38 6.20
CA LEU A 124 -1.68 -13.14 7.35
C LEU A 124 -2.43 -12.64 8.60
N ASN A 125 -3.38 -11.72 8.43
CA ASN A 125 -4.05 -11.06 9.57
C ASN A 125 -5.32 -11.78 10.02
N ALA A 126 -6.09 -12.33 9.07
CA ALA A 126 -7.36 -13.01 9.34
C ALA A 126 -7.22 -14.53 9.35
N GLY A 127 -6.02 -15.07 9.07
CA GLY A 127 -5.77 -16.50 9.01
C GLY A 127 -6.51 -17.22 7.88
N THR A 128 -6.98 -16.49 6.87
CA THR A 128 -7.75 -17.10 5.77
C THR A 128 -6.85 -17.94 4.88
N LEU A 129 -7.25 -19.17 4.60
CA LEU A 129 -6.52 -20.05 3.69
C LEU A 129 -6.47 -19.45 2.28
N TYR A 130 -5.28 -19.44 1.70
CA TYR A 130 -5.10 -19.07 0.30
C TYR A 130 -5.48 -20.25 -0.59
N LEU A 131 -6.39 -20.01 -1.54
CA LEU A 131 -6.97 -21.03 -2.44
C LEU A 131 -7.59 -22.24 -1.71
N ASP A 132 -8.04 -22.04 -0.47
CA ASP A 132 -8.54 -23.09 0.44
C ASP A 132 -7.52 -24.21 0.78
N THR A 133 -6.24 -24.07 0.38
CA THR A 133 -5.24 -25.13 0.54
C THR A 133 -3.95 -24.68 1.22
N PHE A 134 -3.60 -23.40 1.16
CA PHE A 134 -2.33 -22.92 1.71
C PHE A 134 -2.56 -22.04 2.93
N PHE A 135 -1.83 -22.34 4.00
CA PHE A 135 -1.75 -21.50 5.17
C PHE A 135 -0.46 -20.66 5.11
N ILE A 136 -0.56 -19.36 5.39
CA ILE A 136 0.57 -18.43 5.28
C ILE A 136 0.79 -17.79 6.65
N SER A 137 2.01 -17.90 7.17
CA SER A 137 2.40 -17.35 8.47
C SER A 137 3.68 -16.51 8.39
N LEU A 138 3.85 -15.58 9.34
CA LEU A 138 5.11 -14.86 9.55
C LEU A 138 6.00 -15.53 10.60
N ASP A 139 5.39 -16.28 11.50
CA ASP A 139 6.07 -17.02 12.55
C ASP A 139 6.06 -18.51 12.18
N GLN A 140 7.19 -19.18 12.42
CA GLN A 140 7.29 -20.61 12.22
C GLN A 140 6.43 -21.32 13.27
N ILE A 141 5.60 -22.26 12.81
CA ILE A 141 4.81 -23.13 13.67
C ILE A 141 5.73 -24.26 14.14
N GLU A 142 6.07 -24.28 15.43
CA GLU A 142 6.98 -25.29 16.01
C GLU A 142 6.34 -26.69 16.06
N GLU A 143 5.01 -26.75 16.10
CA GLU A 143 4.22 -27.99 16.14
C GLU A 143 4.17 -28.74 14.80
N SER A 144 4.68 -28.13 13.71
CA SER A 144 4.80 -28.78 12.42
C SER A 144 6.15 -29.49 12.30
N GLU A 145 6.14 -30.81 12.51
CA GLU A 145 7.33 -31.66 12.33
C GLU A 145 7.54 -32.09 10.85
N ARG A 146 6.56 -31.81 9.97
CA ARG A 146 6.58 -32.29 8.58
C ARG A 146 7.15 -31.23 7.64
N LEU A 147 8.33 -31.49 7.10
CA LEU A 147 9.03 -30.64 6.14
C LEU A 147 8.99 -31.28 4.75
N ASP A 148 8.39 -30.58 3.78
CA ASP A 148 8.43 -30.94 2.36
C ASP A 148 8.79 -29.69 1.55
N LEU A 149 10.06 -29.28 1.68
CA LEU A 149 10.55 -28.04 1.11
C LEU A 149 10.64 -28.16 -0.41
N LEU A 150 9.65 -27.59 -1.10
CA LEU A 150 9.60 -27.50 -2.54
C LEU A 150 10.62 -26.47 -3.05
N THR A 151 11.03 -26.63 -4.29
CA THR A 151 11.68 -25.53 -5.03
C THR A 151 10.66 -24.45 -5.38
N LEU A 152 11.16 -23.24 -5.68
CA LEU A 152 10.28 -22.13 -6.08
C LEU A 152 9.46 -22.45 -7.35
N GLU A 153 10.02 -23.23 -8.26
CA GLU A 153 9.37 -23.63 -9.51
C GLU A 153 8.22 -24.62 -9.24
N GLU A 154 8.49 -25.68 -8.46
CA GLU A 154 7.46 -26.66 -8.05
C GLU A 154 6.31 -25.99 -7.28
N LEU A 155 6.63 -25.04 -6.40
CA LEU A 155 5.61 -24.28 -5.68
C LEU A 155 4.73 -23.47 -6.63
N LYS A 156 5.31 -22.82 -7.65
CA LYS A 156 4.55 -22.03 -8.63
C LYS A 156 3.62 -22.93 -9.43
N GLU A 157 4.12 -24.08 -9.91
CA GLU A 157 3.30 -25.04 -10.65
C GLU A 157 2.11 -25.55 -9.81
N LEU A 158 2.36 -25.87 -8.54
CA LEU A 158 1.33 -26.31 -7.60
C LEU A 158 0.29 -25.20 -7.36
N MET A 159 0.73 -23.96 -7.18
CA MET A 159 -0.16 -22.81 -6.99
C MET A 159 -0.98 -22.49 -8.24
N ASP A 160 -0.42 -22.59 -9.43
CA ASP A 160 -1.13 -22.33 -10.68
C ASP A 160 -2.15 -23.44 -11.00
N LEU A 161 -1.82 -24.70 -10.70
CA LEU A 161 -2.79 -25.80 -10.73
C LEU A 161 -3.97 -25.52 -9.79
N LYS A 162 -3.70 -25.14 -8.54
CA LYS A 162 -4.75 -24.81 -7.56
C LYS A 162 -5.56 -23.59 -7.99
N ARG A 163 -4.94 -22.56 -8.58
CA ARG A 163 -5.66 -21.40 -9.15
C ARG A 163 -6.62 -21.81 -10.26
N SER A 164 -6.22 -22.72 -11.14
CA SER A 164 -7.07 -23.17 -12.26
C SER A 164 -8.31 -23.93 -11.79
N THR A 165 -8.19 -24.66 -10.68
CA THR A 165 -9.28 -25.47 -10.10
C THR A 165 -10.12 -24.71 -9.06
N TYR A 166 -9.62 -23.58 -8.57
CA TYR A 166 -10.26 -22.83 -7.50
C TYR A 166 -11.54 -22.13 -7.96
N LYS A 167 -12.66 -22.45 -7.31
CA LYS A 167 -13.93 -21.76 -7.52
C LYS A 167 -14.03 -20.58 -6.56
N VAL A 168 -14.10 -19.37 -7.10
CA VAL A 168 -14.26 -18.14 -6.32
C VAL A 168 -15.59 -18.17 -5.57
N LYS A 169 -15.52 -18.29 -4.23
CA LYS A 169 -16.68 -18.18 -3.35
C LYS A 169 -17.06 -16.70 -3.21
N HIS A 170 -18.10 -16.28 -3.91
CA HIS A 170 -18.70 -14.97 -3.66
C HIS A 170 -19.61 -15.05 -2.43
N PRO A 171 -19.60 -14.02 -1.55
CA PRO A 171 -20.53 -13.99 -0.44
C PRO A 171 -21.96 -14.03 -0.98
N ALA A 172 -22.81 -14.88 -0.38
CA ALA A 172 -24.20 -15.01 -0.77
C ALA A 172 -24.89 -13.64 -0.72
N SER A 173 -25.67 -13.33 -1.75
CA SER A 173 -26.44 -12.08 -1.78
C SER A 173 -27.46 -12.09 -0.64
N ARG A 174 -27.39 -11.08 0.23
CA ARG A 174 -28.40 -10.89 1.28
C ARG A 174 -29.68 -10.32 0.69
N LYS A 175 -30.81 -10.90 1.09
CA LYS A 175 -32.13 -10.37 0.75
C LYS A 175 -32.35 -9.05 1.48
N ILE A 176 -33.00 -8.12 0.82
CA ILE A 176 -33.30 -6.79 1.36
C ILE A 176 -34.79 -6.54 1.20
N LEU A 177 -35.42 -6.20 2.32
CA LEU A 177 -36.81 -5.80 2.37
C LEU A 177 -36.88 -4.27 2.36
N ALA A 178 -37.67 -3.73 1.43
CA ALA A 178 -37.92 -2.31 1.29
C ALA A 178 -39.37 -1.99 1.64
N GLU A 179 -39.58 -1.33 2.78
CA GLU A 179 -40.88 -0.86 3.27
C GLU A 179 -41.14 0.57 2.82
N PHE A 180 -42.37 0.85 2.37
CA PHE A 180 -42.81 2.21 2.10
C PHE A 180 -43.26 2.90 3.39
N LYS A 181 -42.85 4.17 3.58
CA LYS A 181 -43.11 4.94 4.80
C LYS A 181 -44.60 5.09 5.13
N ASP A 182 -45.43 5.27 4.11
CA ASP A 182 -46.84 5.62 4.28
C ASP A 182 -47.77 4.40 4.31
N ASP A 183 -47.27 3.21 3.94
CA ASP A 183 -48.02 1.95 3.90
C ASP A 183 -47.08 0.78 4.25
N SER A 184 -47.10 0.33 5.51
CA SER A 184 -46.32 -0.82 5.98
C SER A 184 -46.74 -2.15 5.32
N THR A 185 -47.90 -2.18 4.65
CA THR A 185 -48.40 -3.32 3.88
C THR A 185 -47.79 -3.41 2.47
N LYS A 186 -47.17 -2.33 1.98
CA LYS A 186 -46.47 -2.28 0.69
C LYS A 186 -44.97 -2.45 0.90
N TYR A 187 -44.52 -3.70 0.91
CA TYR A 187 -43.10 -4.03 0.93
C TYR A 187 -42.66 -4.66 -0.39
N LEU A 188 -41.41 -4.40 -0.78
CA LEU A 188 -40.75 -5.02 -1.92
C LEU A 188 -39.55 -5.82 -1.43
N LEU A 189 -39.43 -7.06 -1.89
CA LEU A 189 -38.32 -7.95 -1.55
C LEU A 189 -37.33 -8.02 -2.69
N PHE A 190 -36.05 -7.78 -2.39
CA PHE A 190 -34.96 -7.80 -3.35
C PHE A 190 -33.95 -8.87 -2.97
N LEU A 191 -33.50 -9.66 -3.95
CA LEU A 191 -32.52 -10.73 -3.72
C LEU A 191 -31.09 -10.20 -3.52
N SER A 192 -30.81 -8.94 -3.89
CA SER A 192 -29.50 -8.31 -3.70
C SER A 192 -29.58 -6.79 -3.59
N LEU A 193 -28.50 -6.18 -3.09
CA LEU A 193 -28.31 -4.72 -3.10
C LEU A 193 -28.32 -4.16 -4.53
N THR A 194 -27.79 -4.92 -5.49
CA THR A 194 -27.75 -4.51 -6.90
C THR A 194 -29.14 -4.44 -7.50
N SER A 195 -30.01 -5.42 -7.23
CA SER A 195 -31.40 -5.39 -7.71
C SER A 195 -32.19 -4.22 -7.12
N LEU A 196 -31.99 -3.95 -5.82
CA LEU A 196 -32.61 -2.80 -5.15
C LEU A 196 -32.16 -1.47 -5.76
N ALA A 197 -30.84 -1.30 -5.96
CA ALA A 197 -30.28 -0.07 -6.52
C ALA A 197 -30.73 0.18 -7.96
N ASN A 198 -30.83 -0.87 -8.78
CA ASN A 198 -31.34 -0.77 -10.14
C ASN A 198 -32.82 -0.37 -10.16
N HIS A 199 -33.65 -0.98 -9.30
CA HIS A 199 -35.08 -0.67 -9.21
C HIS A 199 -35.31 0.80 -8.79
N LEU A 200 -34.58 1.28 -7.79
CA LEU A 200 -34.72 2.66 -7.29
C LEU A 200 -33.93 3.69 -8.12
N LYS A 201 -33.17 3.26 -9.12
CA LYS A 201 -32.18 4.09 -9.85
C LYS A 201 -31.34 4.91 -8.86
N GLY A 202 -30.79 4.22 -7.87
CA GLY A 202 -30.10 4.79 -6.73
C GLY A 202 -28.65 4.34 -6.64
N ASP A 203 -27.82 5.14 -5.99
CA ASP A 203 -26.43 4.75 -5.71
C ASP A 203 -26.37 3.65 -4.64
N ARG A 204 -25.63 2.57 -4.96
CA ARG A 204 -25.42 1.40 -4.09
C ARG A 204 -24.74 1.76 -2.78
N GLN A 205 -23.78 2.68 -2.80
CA GLN A 205 -23.06 3.08 -1.60
C GLN A 205 -23.99 3.82 -0.63
N THR A 206 -24.77 4.77 -1.16
CA THR A 206 -25.75 5.51 -0.36
C THR A 206 -26.80 4.57 0.25
N ILE A 207 -27.38 3.66 -0.53
CA ILE A 207 -28.37 2.69 -0.03
C ILE A 207 -27.77 1.80 1.08
N ARG A 208 -26.50 1.38 0.92
CA ARG A 208 -25.79 0.60 1.94
C ARG A 208 -25.62 1.35 3.26
N GLN A 209 -25.44 2.68 3.24
CA GLN A 209 -25.34 3.48 4.46
C GLN A 209 -26.65 3.48 5.26
N TYR A 210 -27.80 3.53 4.59
CA TYR A 210 -29.10 3.39 5.25
C TYR A 210 -29.32 1.97 5.81
N LEU A 211 -28.91 0.93 5.07
CA LEU A 211 -28.98 -0.47 5.53
C LEU A 211 -28.10 -0.76 6.75
N LYS A 212 -26.95 -0.09 6.86
CA LYS A 212 -26.04 -0.21 8.00
C LYS A 212 -26.43 0.67 9.20
N GLY A 213 -27.41 1.56 9.04
CA GLY A 213 -27.77 2.55 10.06
C GLY A 213 -26.78 3.72 10.18
N GLU A 214 -25.77 3.83 9.30
CA GLU A 214 -24.85 4.97 9.25
C GLU A 214 -25.58 6.27 8.85
N ARG A 215 -26.70 6.14 8.13
CA ARG A 215 -27.65 7.23 7.86
C ARG A 215 -29.01 6.90 8.45
N SER A 216 -29.52 7.80 9.28
CA SER A 216 -30.86 7.71 9.88
C SER A 216 -31.94 8.24 8.94
N GLY A 217 -33.13 7.66 9.02
CA GLY A 217 -34.33 8.10 8.30
C GLY A 217 -34.64 7.28 7.05
N TYR A 218 -35.49 7.83 6.19
CA TYR A 218 -35.97 7.15 4.99
C TYR A 218 -35.15 7.53 3.76
N TYR A 219 -34.74 6.54 2.99
CA TYR A 219 -34.10 6.77 1.69
C TYR A 219 -35.07 7.51 0.76
N ARG A 220 -34.64 8.68 0.28
CA ARG A 220 -35.47 9.63 -0.49
C ARG A 220 -36.79 10.00 0.21
N GLY A 221 -36.82 9.96 1.55
CA GLY A 221 -38.00 10.29 2.35
C GLY A 221 -39.14 9.27 2.28
N LYS A 222 -38.97 8.14 1.57
CA LYS A 222 -40.06 7.20 1.25
C LYS A 222 -39.77 5.75 1.63
N TRP A 223 -38.51 5.32 1.60
CA TRP A 223 -38.17 3.90 1.73
C TRP A 223 -37.36 3.61 2.99
N LYS A 224 -37.74 2.57 3.72
CA LYS A 224 -36.97 1.99 4.82
C LYS A 224 -36.43 0.64 4.36
N PHE A 225 -35.15 0.37 4.61
CA PHE A 225 -34.51 -0.87 4.20
C PHE A 225 -34.10 -1.71 5.40
N THR A 226 -34.35 -3.01 5.35
CA THR A 226 -33.92 -3.99 6.35
C THR A 226 -33.31 -5.20 5.66
N TYR A 227 -32.26 -5.78 6.26
CA TYR A 227 -31.77 -7.08 5.81
C TYR A 227 -32.74 -8.16 6.26
N GLN A 228 -33.00 -9.10 5.37
CA GLN A 228 -33.77 -10.31 5.66
C GLN A 228 -32.84 -11.51 5.50
N ASP A 229 -32.87 -12.39 6.50
CA ASP A 229 -32.13 -13.65 6.49
C ASP A 229 -32.73 -14.65 5.48
#